data_AF-A0A0S4X972-F1
#
_entry.id   AF-A0A0S4X972-F1
#
_cell.length_a   1.000
_cell.length_b   1.000
_cell.length_c   1.000
_cell.angle_alpha   90.00
_cell.angle_beta   90.00
_cell.angle_gamma   90.00
#
_symmetry.space_group_name_H-M   'P 1'
#
loop_
_entity.id
_entity.type
_entity.pdbx_description
1 polymer ?
#
loop_
_entity_poly.entity_id
_entity_poly.type
_entity_poly.pdbx_seq_one_letter_code
_entity_poly.pdbx_strand_id
1 'polypeptide(L)'
;MADNNVSALQWQLWVGRRGSCRFDLSTFQQTKRRPSIELSERNSSCKLMVWQDPRRVTLAHANCEAHCTPGIYEEAWPVMFDPQTGQCARNAR
;
A
#
# COMPACT_ATOMS: atom_id res chain seq x y z
N MET A 1 11.81 0.59 8.25
CA MET A 1 10.90 -0.13 9.18
C MET A 1 11.75 -1.04 10.03
N ALA A 2 11.88 -0.77 11.33
CA ALA A 2 12.50 -1.73 12.25
C ALA A 2 11.44 -2.76 12.67
N ASP A 3 11.78 -4.04 12.71
CA ASP A 3 10.91 -5.13 13.19
C ASP A 3 9.53 -5.23 12.52
N ASN A 4 9.44 -4.91 11.23
CA ASN A 4 8.18 -4.84 10.48
C ASN A 4 7.14 -3.89 11.09
N ASN A 5 7.57 -2.86 11.83
CA ASN A 5 6.69 -1.82 12.34
C ASN A 5 6.59 -0.67 11.32
N VAL A 6 5.36 -0.29 10.97
CA VAL A 6 5.09 0.86 10.09
C VAL A 6 4.92 2.10 10.97
N SER A 7 5.91 2.99 10.93
CA SER A 7 5.89 4.25 11.68
C SER A 7 5.33 5.43 10.87
N ALA A 8 5.35 5.34 9.54
CA ALA A 8 4.78 6.32 8.63
C ALA A 8 4.35 5.62 7.34
N LEU A 9 3.21 6.06 6.79
CA LEU A 9 2.72 5.67 5.48
C LEU A 9 1.89 6.83 4.91
N GLN A 10 2.31 7.32 3.75
CA GLN A 10 1.51 8.17 2.90
C GLN A 10 1.70 7.64 1.48
N TRP A 11 0.67 7.03 0.92
CA TRP A 11 0.74 6.42 -0.39
C TRP A 11 -0.35 6.97 -1.30
N GLN A 12 0.05 7.49 -2.45
CA GLN A 12 -0.85 7.90 -3.51
C GLN A 12 -0.51 7.13 -4.78
N LEU A 13 -1.44 6.30 -5.22
CA LEU A 13 -1.36 5.54 -6.47
C LEU A 13 -2.13 6.29 -7.55
N TRP A 14 -1.54 6.45 -8.73
CA TRP A 14 -2.18 7.06 -9.89
C TRP A 14 -2.52 6.00 -10.94
N VAL A 15 -3.77 5.98 -11.38
CA VAL A 15 -4.23 5.11 -12.47
C VAL A 15 -4.35 5.94 -13.75
N GLY A 16 -3.20 6.15 -14.41
CA GLY A 16 -3.11 6.99 -15.60
C GLY A 16 -3.67 8.40 -15.34
N ARG A 17 -4.57 8.86 -16.21
CA ARG A 17 -5.29 10.14 -16.07
C ARG A 17 -6.67 10.00 -15.42
N ARG A 18 -7.09 8.79 -15.04
CA ARG A 18 -8.46 8.52 -14.59
C ARG A 18 -8.69 8.86 -13.13
N GLY A 19 -7.64 8.79 -12.31
CA GLY A 19 -7.75 9.13 -10.90
C GLY A 19 -6.63 8.55 -10.06
N SER A 20 -6.85 8.58 -8.75
CA SER A 20 -5.89 8.07 -7.77
C SER A 20 -6.57 7.40 -6.58
N CYS A 21 -5.82 6.52 -5.92
CA CYS A 21 -6.13 6.03 -4.58
C CYS A 21 -5.17 6.67 -3.59
N ARG A 22 -5.65 7.07 -2.41
CA ARG A 22 -4.82 7.68 -1.36
C ARG A 22 -5.00 6.99 -0.03
N PHE A 23 -3.88 6.73 0.63
CA PHE A 23 -3.82 6.04 1.92
C PHE A 23 -2.90 6.78 2.87
N ASP A 24 -3.34 6.93 4.12
CA ASP A 24 -2.61 7.64 5.18
C ASP A 24 -2.61 6.80 6.46
N LEU A 25 -1.44 6.60 7.07
CA LEU A 25 -1.30 5.74 8.25
C LEU A 25 -2.25 6.13 9.39
N SER A 26 -2.62 7.40 9.51
CA SER A 26 -3.48 7.90 10.60
C SER A 26 -4.86 7.23 10.64
N THR A 27 -5.38 6.76 9.51
CA THR A 27 -6.68 6.06 9.45
C THR A 27 -6.54 4.55 9.66
N PHE A 28 -5.32 4.03 9.64
CA PHE A 28 -5.03 2.61 9.77
C PHE A 28 -4.43 2.26 11.13
N GLN A 29 -4.59 0.99 11.49
CA GLN A 29 -3.90 0.37 12.59
C GLN A 29 -3.16 -0.86 12.08
N GLN A 30 -1.91 -1.01 12.49
CA GLN A 30 -1.17 -2.24 12.21
C GLN A 30 -1.71 -3.39 13.05
N THR A 31 -2.24 -4.41 12.39
CA THR A 31 -2.84 -5.59 13.02
C THR A 31 -1.92 -6.81 12.94
N LYS A 32 -0.97 -6.82 12.01
CA LYS A 32 -0.01 -7.92 11.83
C LYS A 32 1.38 -7.43 11.45
N ARG A 33 2.41 -8.15 11.92
CA ARG A 33 3.83 -7.89 11.59
C ARG A 33 4.50 -9.00 10.77
N ARG A 34 3.99 -10.24 10.85
CA ARG A 34 4.57 -11.43 10.22
C ARG A 34 3.46 -12.38 9.74
N PRO A 35 3.64 -13.12 8.63
CA PRO A 35 4.81 -13.10 7.74
C PRO A 35 4.88 -11.83 6.88
N SER A 36 3.76 -11.14 6.68
CA SER A 36 3.64 -9.81 6.10
C SER A 36 3.09 -8.82 7.12
N ILE A 37 3.22 -7.54 6.81
CA ILE A 37 2.55 -6.46 7.55
C ILE A 37 1.12 -6.36 7.04
N GLU A 38 0.16 -6.27 7.96
CA GLU A 38 -1.22 -5.93 7.65
C GLU A 38 -1.62 -4.68 8.44
N LEU A 39 -2.20 -3.72 7.74
CA LEU A 39 -2.81 -2.52 8.29
C LEU A 39 -4.31 -2.60 8.00
N SER A 40 -5.14 -2.51 9.03
CA SER A 40 -6.59 -2.47 8.90
C SER A 40 -7.10 -1.06 9.18
N GLU A 41 -7.99 -0.57 8.34
CA GLU A 41 -8.63 0.71 8.59
C GLU A 41 -9.55 0.64 9.80
N ARG A 42 -9.61 1.71 10.60
CA ARG A 42 -10.38 1.73 11.85
C ARG A 42 -11.90 1.67 11.63
N ASN A 43 -12.38 2.21 10.52
CA ASN A 43 -13.81 2.45 10.27
C ASN A 43 -14.34 1.71 9.04
N SER A 44 -13.57 0.80 8.44
CA SER A 44 -13.97 0.07 7.23
C SER A 44 -13.32 -1.31 7.16
N SER A 45 -13.66 -2.07 6.12
CA SER A 45 -13.00 -3.34 5.79
C SER A 45 -11.73 -3.17 4.95
N CYS A 46 -11.29 -1.94 4.67
CA CYS A 46 -10.09 -1.65 3.90
C CYS A 46 -8.85 -2.16 4.62
N LYS A 47 -8.01 -2.88 3.87
CA LYS A 47 -6.75 -3.45 4.35
C LYS A 47 -5.62 -3.09 3.42
N LEU A 48 -4.48 -2.73 4.00
CA LEU A 48 -3.21 -2.62 3.30
C LEU A 48 -2.30 -3.77 3.73
N MET A 49 -1.63 -4.36 2.76
CA MET A 49 -0.72 -5.49 2.98
C MET A 49 0.65 -5.09 2.44
N VAL A 50 1.68 -5.23 3.26
CA VAL A 50 3.06 -4.90 2.90
C VAL A 50 3.95 -6.13 3.02
N TRP A 51 4.61 -6.48 1.94
CA TRP A 51 5.67 -7.49 1.90
C TRP A 51 7.00 -6.80 1.65
N GLN A 52 8.03 -7.25 2.36
CA GLN A 52 9.37 -6.71 2.23
C GLN A 52 10.35 -7.85 2.03
N ASP A 53 11.13 -7.76 0.97
CA ASP A 53 12.36 -8.50 0.79
C ASP A 53 13.51 -7.50 0.59
N PRO A 54 14.79 -7.93 0.62
CA PRO A 54 15.93 -7.02 0.49
C PRO A 54 15.96 -6.20 -0.82
N ARG A 55 15.20 -6.58 -1.84
CA ARG A 55 15.18 -6.00 -3.19
C ARG A 55 13.93 -5.18 -3.47
N ARG A 56 12.81 -5.46 -2.80
CA ARG A 56 11.54 -4.78 -3.07
C ARG A 56 10.62 -4.70 -1.84
N VAL A 57 9.81 -3.66 -1.83
CA VAL A 57 8.62 -3.54 -0.98
C VAL A 57 7.39 -3.65 -1.86
N THR A 58 6.50 -4.61 -1.60
CA THR A 58 5.22 -4.71 -2.30
C THR A 58 4.12 -4.19 -1.39
N LEU A 59 3.29 -3.28 -1.92
CA LEU A 59 2.11 -2.77 -1.23
C LEU A 59 0.86 -3.14 -2.04
N ALA A 60 -0.05 -3.88 -1.41
CA ALA A 60 -1.36 -4.20 -1.96
C ALA A 60 -2.48 -3.66 -1.05
N HIS A 61 -3.67 -3.52 -1.63
CA HIS A 61 -4.87 -3.10 -0.91
C HIS A 61 -6.05 -4.04 -1.20
N ALA A 62 -7.00 -4.11 -0.27
CA ALA A 62 -8.25 -4.87 -0.42
C ALA A 62 -9.42 -4.15 0.26
N ASN A 63 -10.58 -4.11 -0.40
CA ASN A 63 -11.81 -3.41 0.01
C ASN A 63 -11.61 -1.92 0.29
N CYS A 64 -10.87 -1.24 -0.59
CA CYS A 64 -10.48 0.16 -0.42
C CYS A 64 -11.06 1.09 -1.49
N GLU A 65 -12.18 0.71 -2.11
CA GLU A 65 -12.88 1.46 -3.15
C GLU A 65 -13.15 2.90 -2.73
N ALA A 66 -13.50 3.11 -1.45
CA ALA A 66 -13.79 4.42 -0.87
C ALA A 66 -12.58 5.38 -0.83
N HIS A 67 -11.35 4.83 -0.93
CA HIS A 67 -10.11 5.61 -0.97
C HIS A 67 -9.67 5.98 -2.38
N CYS A 68 -10.40 5.52 -3.40
CA CYS A 68 -10.09 5.70 -4.80
C CYS A 68 -11.11 6.61 -5.48
N THR A 69 -10.70 7.27 -6.57
CA THR A 69 -11.65 7.87 -7.50
C THR A 69 -12.65 6.79 -7.97
N PRO A 70 -13.98 7.04 -7.98
CA PRO A 70 -14.94 6.05 -8.43
C PRO A 70 -14.62 5.47 -9.81
N GLY A 71 -14.69 4.15 -9.94
CA GLY A 71 -14.48 3.44 -11.21
C GLY A 71 -13.02 3.08 -11.55
N ILE A 72 -12.03 3.34 -10.69
CA ILE A 72 -10.62 2.98 -10.97
C ILE A 72 -10.11 1.78 -10.16
N TYR A 73 -10.85 1.35 -9.13
CA TYR A 73 -10.34 0.43 -8.10
C TYR A 73 -9.90 -0.93 -8.68
N GLU A 74 -10.64 -1.47 -9.64
CA GLU A 74 -10.29 -2.75 -10.29
C GLU A 74 -8.96 -2.69 -11.07
N GLU A 75 -8.49 -1.49 -11.37
CA GLU A 75 -7.24 -1.24 -12.12
C GLU A 75 -6.11 -0.73 -11.22
N ALA A 76 -6.39 -0.54 -9.94
CA ALA A 76 -5.42 -0.19 -8.92
C ALA A 76 -4.68 -1.46 -8.45
N TRP A 77 -3.73 -1.93 -9.26
CA TRP A 77 -2.94 -3.11 -8.96
C TRP A 77 -1.91 -2.88 -7.85
N PRO A 78 -1.47 -3.94 -7.13
CA PRO A 78 -0.36 -3.85 -6.18
C PRO A 78 0.88 -3.21 -6.80
N VAL A 79 1.54 -2.34 -6.03
CA VAL A 79 2.74 -1.61 -6.49
C VAL A 79 3.97 -2.12 -5.76
N MET A 80 5.07 -2.24 -6.50
CA MET A 80 6.38 -2.54 -5.95
C MET A 80 7.21 -1.26 -5.85
N PHE A 81 7.94 -1.10 -4.76
CA PHE A 81 8.85 0.00 -4.49
C PHE A 81 10.26 -0.52 -4.25
N ASP A 82 11.24 0.27 -4.65
CA ASP A 82 12.63 0.07 -4.27
C ASP A 82 12.79 0.45 -2.78
N PRO A 83 13.32 -0.43 -1.92
CA PRO A 83 13.37 -0.20 -0.48
C PRO A 83 14.36 0.90 -0.07
N GLN A 84 15.31 1.26 -0.93
CA GLN A 84 16.31 2.30 -0.64
C GLN A 84 15.79 3.69 -1.01
N THR A 85 15.05 3.79 -2.12
CA THR A 85 14.64 5.07 -2.71
C THR A 85 13.16 5.40 -2.50
N GLY A 86 12.32 4.41 -2.20
CA GLY A 86 10.86 4.55 -2.12
C GLY A 86 10.19 4.84 -3.46
N GLN A 87 10.95 4.84 -4.56
CA GLN A 87 10.42 4.98 -5.92
C GLN A 87 9.81 3.66 -6.38
N CYS A 88 8.97 3.70 -7.42
CA CYS A 88 8.49 2.48 -8.07
C CYS A 88 9.68 1.59 -8.42
N ALA A 89 9.63 0.32 -8.00
CA ALA A 89 10.66 -0.64 -8.29
C ALA A 89 10.82 -0.75 -9.81
N ARG A 90 12.05 -0.72 -10.29
CA ARG A 90 12.30 -1.11 -11.68
C ARG A 90 11.86 -2.56 -11.83
N ASN A 91 10.95 -2.83 -12.75
CA ASN A 91 10.68 -4.20 -13.18
C ASN A 91 12.03 -4.77 -13.64
N ALA A 92 12.50 -5.84 -12.99
CA ALA A 92 13.61 -6.61 -13.50
C ALA A 92 13.19 -7.11 -14.88
N ARG A 93 13.78 -6.52 -15.92
CA ARG A 93 13.72 -7.07 -17.27
C ARG A 93 14.57 -8.33 -17.33
#